data_AF-A0A6V7QR44-F1
#
_entry.id   AF-A0A6V7QR44-F1
#
_cell.length_a   1.000
_cell.length_b   1.000
_cell.length_c   1.000
_cell.angle_alpha   90.00
_cell.angle_beta   90.00
_cell.angle_gamma   90.00
#
_symmetry.space_group_name_H-M   'P 1'
#
loop_
_entity.id
_entity.type
_entity.pdbx_description
1 polymer ?
#
loop_
_entity_poly.entity_id
_entity_poly.type
_entity_poly.pdbx_seq_one_letter_code
_entity_poly.pdbx_strand_id
1 'polypeptide(L)'
;MPPHSEEPLPPYPNRVHHPEHFDFATAREVPDSHAWADLHDYPTAAPSGSPSAPDVVDLTHPDAVNLIARACEEWGAFQLTGHGVLTGLLDQLEAQTRRLFQLPVEVKLKAARMADAVSGYGLARVNSFFAKFMWSEGFTISGSPADNARKLWPHDYSQFWHVIMELENLFPL
;
A
#
# COMPACT_ATOMS: atom_id res chain seq x y z
N MET A 1 -29.21 -21.76 6.92
CA MET A 1 -28.87 -20.64 6.01
C MET A 1 -29.11 -21.13 4.60
N PRO A 2 -29.91 -20.45 3.75
CA PRO A 2 -29.95 -20.79 2.34
C PRO A 2 -28.62 -20.40 1.69
N PRO A 3 -28.18 -21.11 0.63
CA PRO A 3 -26.94 -20.80 -0.07
C PRO A 3 -27.08 -19.46 -0.78
N HIS A 4 -26.15 -18.53 -0.50
CA HIS A 4 -26.02 -17.32 -1.30
C HIS A 4 -25.58 -17.74 -2.70
N SER A 5 -26.44 -17.48 -3.68
CA SER A 5 -26.08 -17.52 -5.09
C SER A 5 -24.99 -16.48 -5.33
N GLU A 6 -23.76 -16.94 -5.54
CA GLU A 6 -22.65 -16.10 -6.02
C GLU A 6 -22.99 -15.63 -7.44
N GLU A 7 -23.55 -14.44 -7.54
CA GLU A 7 -23.66 -13.75 -8.80
C GLU A 7 -22.22 -13.42 -9.28
N PRO A 8 -21.83 -13.79 -10.52
CA PRO A 8 -20.48 -13.55 -10.99
C PRO A 8 -20.17 -12.06 -10.94
N LEU A 9 -19.09 -11.68 -10.25
CA LEU A 9 -18.64 -10.30 -10.23
C LEU A 9 -18.50 -9.82 -11.68
N PRO A 10 -19.05 -8.65 -12.03
CA PRO A 10 -18.97 -8.13 -13.39
C PRO A 10 -17.49 -8.07 -13.81
N PRO A 11 -17.17 -8.35 -15.09
CA PRO A 11 -15.80 -8.34 -15.56
C PRO A 11 -15.17 -6.98 -15.23
N TYR A 12 -14.08 -7.03 -14.45
CA TYR A 12 -13.41 -5.82 -14.00
C TYR A 12 -13.03 -4.99 -15.22
N PRO A 13 -13.42 -3.71 -15.27
CA PRO A 13 -12.99 -2.87 -16.36
C PRO A 13 -11.47 -2.77 -16.25
N ASN A 14 -10.76 -3.24 -17.27
CA ASN A 14 -9.32 -3.09 -17.45
C ASN A 14 -9.02 -1.59 -17.65
N ARG A 15 -9.17 -0.78 -16.60
CA ARG A 15 -8.80 0.63 -16.58
C ARG A 15 -7.33 0.72 -16.25
N VAL A 16 -6.52 0.18 -17.15
CA VAL A 16 -5.11 0.58 -17.23
C VAL A 16 -4.97 1.73 -18.23
N HIS A 17 -5.90 2.67 -18.15
CA HIS A 17 -5.67 3.99 -18.70
C HIS A 17 -4.79 4.69 -17.69
N HIS A 18 -3.60 5.10 -18.10
CA HIS A 18 -2.78 6.08 -17.38
C HIS A 18 -3.71 7.27 -17.06
N PRO A 19 -4.22 7.41 -15.83
CA PRO A 19 -4.98 8.59 -15.50
C PRO A 19 -4.00 9.73 -15.64
N GLU A 20 -4.42 10.85 -16.23
CA GLU A 20 -3.69 12.09 -16.07
C GLU A 20 -3.36 12.24 -14.59
N HIS A 21 -2.08 12.38 -14.26
CA HIS A 21 -1.64 12.44 -12.89
C HIS A 21 -2.38 13.59 -12.18
N PHE A 22 -3.10 13.28 -11.11
CA PHE A 22 -3.79 14.29 -10.32
C PHE A 22 -2.81 14.93 -9.34
N ASP A 23 -2.61 16.24 -9.47
CA ASP A 23 -1.75 16.99 -8.54
C ASP A 23 -2.50 17.31 -7.25
N PHE A 24 -2.22 16.51 -6.22
CA PHE A 24 -2.77 16.67 -4.88
C PHE A 24 -2.38 18.01 -4.22
N ALA A 25 -1.27 18.64 -4.60
CA ALA A 25 -0.78 19.85 -3.95
C ALA A 25 -1.53 21.11 -4.40
N THR A 26 -2.17 21.09 -5.58
CA THR A 26 -2.88 22.24 -6.15
C THR A 26 -4.40 22.12 -6.11
N ALA A 27 -4.91 20.95 -5.71
CA ALA A 27 -6.34 20.70 -5.57
C ALA A 27 -7.01 21.67 -4.57
N ARG A 28 -8.00 22.42 -5.04
CA ARG A 28 -8.82 23.30 -4.19
C ARG A 28 -10.04 22.62 -3.59
N GLU A 29 -10.52 21.59 -4.28
CA GLU A 29 -11.67 20.78 -3.92
C GLU A 29 -11.41 19.33 -4.31
N VAL A 30 -12.12 18.39 -3.68
CA VAL A 30 -12.04 16.97 -4.04
C VAL A 30 -12.85 16.76 -5.31
N PRO A 31 -12.25 16.32 -6.43
CA PRO A 31 -12.99 16.09 -7.67
C PRO A 31 -13.99 14.95 -7.53
N ASP A 32 -15.04 14.95 -8.36
CA ASP A 32 -16.04 13.86 -8.41
C ASP A 32 -15.42 12.48 -8.61
N SER A 33 -14.26 12.40 -9.28
CA SER A 33 -13.53 11.16 -9.49
C SER A 33 -12.96 10.56 -8.20
N HIS A 34 -12.75 11.38 -7.16
CA HIS A 34 -12.26 11.00 -5.83
C HIS A 34 -13.33 11.21 -4.74
N ALA A 35 -14.51 11.74 -5.07
CA ALA A 35 -15.63 11.88 -4.15
C ALA A 35 -16.38 10.55 -4.06
N TRP A 36 -16.19 9.84 -2.95
CA TRP A 36 -16.92 8.61 -2.62
C TRP A 36 -18.31 8.99 -2.08
N ALA A 37 -19.35 8.26 -2.49
CA ALA A 37 -20.70 8.46 -1.95
C ALA A 37 -20.71 8.18 -0.44
N ASP A 38 -21.65 8.80 0.28
CA ASP A 38 -21.78 8.84 1.73
C ASP A 38 -21.14 7.65 2.46
N LEU A 39 -19.89 7.85 2.89
CA LEU A 39 -19.18 6.97 3.83
C LEU A 39 -19.84 6.95 5.22
N HIS A 40 -20.97 7.65 5.40
CA HIS A 40 -21.74 7.72 6.64
C HIS A 40 -22.35 6.38 7.07
N ASP A 41 -22.41 5.37 6.18
CA ASP A 41 -22.82 4.02 6.55
C ASP A 41 -21.71 3.21 7.24
N TYR A 42 -20.46 3.69 7.24
CA TYR A 42 -19.39 3.14 8.06
C TYR A 42 -19.18 4.04 9.28
N PRO A 43 -19.36 3.54 10.51
CA PRO A 43 -19.16 4.35 11.69
C PRO A 43 -17.70 4.85 11.69
N THR A 44 -17.54 6.16 11.49
CA THR A 44 -16.34 6.86 11.93
C THR A 44 -16.25 6.58 13.42
N ALA A 45 -15.21 5.85 13.85
CA ALA A 45 -15.09 5.24 15.17
C ALA A 45 -15.86 6.03 16.24
N ALA A 46 -16.97 5.47 16.72
CA ALA A 46 -17.77 6.12 17.75
C ALA A 46 -16.86 6.45 18.94
N PRO A 47 -17.00 7.62 19.59
CA PRO A 47 -16.29 7.90 20.83
C PRO A 47 -16.96 7.07 21.94
N SER A 48 -16.73 5.77 21.96
CA SER A 48 -17.28 4.85 22.96
C SER A 48 -16.24 3.83 23.40
N GLY A 49 -15.48 4.20 24.43
CA GLY A 49 -15.28 3.41 25.66
C GLY A 49 -14.60 2.03 25.63
N SER A 50 -14.35 1.42 24.48
CA SER A 50 -13.68 0.12 24.39
C SER A 50 -12.81 0.05 23.14
N PRO A 51 -11.50 -0.20 23.25
CA PRO A 51 -10.65 -0.39 22.09
C PRO A 51 -10.97 -1.73 21.46
N SER A 52 -11.82 -1.70 20.42
CA SER A 52 -11.99 -2.78 19.45
C SER A 52 -10.80 -2.71 18.47
N ALA A 53 -9.59 -2.90 18.99
CA ALA A 53 -8.36 -2.86 18.20
C ALA A 53 -7.94 -4.29 17.81
N PRO A 54 -7.35 -4.49 16.61
CA PRO A 54 -6.75 -5.77 16.25
C PRO A 54 -5.69 -6.20 17.27
N ASP A 55 -5.60 -7.50 17.51
CA ASP A 55 -4.65 -8.07 18.46
C ASP A 55 -3.20 -7.73 18.12
N VAL A 56 -2.38 -7.52 19.15
CA VAL A 56 -0.93 -7.43 19.03
C VAL A 56 -0.35 -8.80 19.37
N VAL A 57 0.31 -9.44 18.40
CA VAL A 57 0.97 -10.73 18.57
C VAL A 57 2.48 -10.54 18.63
N ASP A 58 3.10 -11.07 19.67
CA ASP A 58 4.55 -11.17 19.80
C ASP A 58 5.03 -12.49 19.21
N LEU A 59 5.84 -12.45 18.15
CA LEU A 59 6.38 -13.66 17.51
C LEU A 59 7.34 -14.45 18.40
N THR A 60 7.88 -13.84 19.45
CA THR A 60 8.73 -14.55 20.41
C THR A 60 7.92 -15.34 21.44
N HIS A 61 6.60 -15.13 21.48
CA HIS A 61 5.71 -15.85 22.37
C HIS A 61 5.60 -17.34 21.98
N PRO A 62 5.68 -18.29 22.93
CA PRO A 62 5.65 -19.73 22.62
C PRO A 62 4.35 -20.17 21.93
N ASP A 63 3.26 -19.42 22.11
CA ASP A 63 1.94 -19.68 21.52
C ASP A 63 1.62 -18.78 20.30
N ALA A 64 2.61 -18.10 19.72
CA ALA A 64 2.39 -17.11 18.65
C ALA A 64 1.54 -17.63 17.49
N VAL A 65 1.71 -18.90 17.10
CA VAL A 65 0.94 -19.52 16.00
C VAL A 65 -0.57 -19.53 16.30
N ASN A 66 -0.98 -19.92 17.51
CA ASN A 66 -2.39 -19.98 17.87
C ASN A 66 -2.98 -18.58 18.07
N LEU A 67 -2.17 -17.63 18.54
CA LEU A 67 -2.58 -16.22 18.64
C LEU A 67 -2.80 -15.61 17.24
N ILE A 68 -1.92 -15.89 16.28
CA ILE A 68 -2.11 -15.47 14.88
C ILE A 68 -3.36 -16.10 14.29
N ALA A 69 -3.56 -17.41 14.46
CA ALA A 69 -4.73 -18.11 13.92
C ALA A 69 -6.03 -17.49 14.44
N ARG A 70 -6.11 -17.24 15.76
CA ARG A 70 -7.27 -16.61 16.38
C ARG A 70 -7.50 -15.19 15.89
N ALA A 71 -6.44 -14.38 15.80
CA ALA A 71 -6.56 -13.00 15.31
C ALA A 71 -7.00 -12.97 13.83
N CYS A 72 -6.54 -13.92 13.00
CA CYS A 72 -7.02 -14.08 11.64
C CYS A 72 -8.51 -14.48 11.58
N GLU A 73 -8.97 -15.38 12.46
CA GLU A 73 -10.38 -15.80 12.52
C GLU A 73 -11.30 -14.68 13.02
N GLU A 74 -10.87 -13.92 14.03
CA GLU A 74 -11.68 -12.89 14.67
C GLU A 74 -11.66 -11.56 13.89
N TRP A 75 -10.48 -11.13 13.43
CA TRP A 75 -10.27 -9.79 12.84
C TRP A 75 -9.87 -9.83 11.37
N GLY A 76 -9.30 -10.93 10.88
CA GLY A 76 -8.64 -10.98 9.57
C GLY A 76 -7.35 -10.16 9.48
N ALA A 77 -6.91 -9.56 10.60
CA ALA A 77 -5.72 -8.71 10.69
C ALA A 77 -5.18 -8.68 12.14
N PHE A 78 -3.89 -8.40 12.30
CA PHE A 78 -3.21 -8.27 13.59
C PHE A 78 -1.98 -7.38 13.45
N GLN A 79 -1.50 -6.85 14.56
CA GLN A 79 -0.19 -6.17 14.64
C GLN A 79 0.87 -7.16 15.11
N LEU A 80 2.02 -7.15 14.46
CA LEU A 80 3.11 -8.06 14.78
C LEU A 80 4.24 -7.35 15.49
N THR A 81 4.74 -7.94 16.57
CA THR A 81 5.93 -7.51 17.31
C THR A 81 6.90 -8.68 17.46
N GLY A 82 8.14 -8.41 17.90
CA GLY A 82 9.13 -9.47 18.05
C GLY A 82 9.57 -10.12 16.73
N HIS A 83 9.30 -9.48 15.58
CA HIS A 83 9.53 -10.03 14.24
C HIS A 83 11.00 -10.07 13.78
N GLY A 84 11.95 -9.62 14.60
CA GLY A 84 13.39 -9.69 14.30
C GLY A 84 13.92 -8.69 13.27
N VAL A 85 13.05 -8.04 12.47
CA VAL A 85 13.45 -6.91 11.61
C VAL A 85 14.08 -5.78 12.45
N LEU A 86 15.28 -5.36 12.06
CA LEU A 86 16.01 -4.29 12.74
C LEU A 86 15.27 -2.96 12.60
N THR A 87 15.07 -2.25 13.71
CA THR A 87 14.44 -0.93 13.71
C THR A 87 15.17 0.06 12.80
N GLY A 88 16.49 0.02 12.79
CA GLY A 88 17.31 0.87 11.91
C GLY A 88 17.09 0.63 10.41
N LEU A 89 16.61 -0.56 10.00
CA LEU A 89 16.22 -0.81 8.62
C LEU A 89 14.86 -0.18 8.30
N LEU A 90 13.90 -0.27 9.23
CA LEU A 90 12.60 0.38 9.09
C LEU A 90 12.72 1.91 9.05
N ASP A 91 13.59 2.49 9.87
CA ASP A 91 13.89 3.94 9.86
C ASP A 91 14.48 4.37 8.50
N GLN A 92 15.38 3.57 7.93
CA GLN A 92 15.94 3.81 6.61
C GLN A 92 14.90 3.67 5.50
N LEU A 93 14.02 2.67 5.59
CA LEU A 93 12.91 2.47 4.67
C LEU A 93 11.96 3.68 4.68
N GLU A 94 11.61 4.18 5.85
CA GLU A 94 10.79 5.39 5.98
C GLU A 94 11.48 6.60 5.34
N ALA A 95 12.77 6.80 5.63
CA ALA A 95 13.55 7.89 5.07
C ALA A 95 13.64 7.83 3.53
N GLN A 96 13.89 6.65 2.96
CA GLN A 96 13.94 6.46 1.50
C GLN A 96 12.56 6.60 0.85
N THR A 97 11.50 6.14 1.51
CA THR A 97 10.11 6.32 1.05
C THR A 97 9.75 7.80 1.01
N ARG A 98 10.06 8.55 2.08
CA ARG A 98 9.88 10.01 2.15
C ARG A 98 10.67 10.72 1.06
N ARG A 99 11.93 10.34 0.85
CA ARG A 99 12.79 10.87 -0.23
C ARG A 99 12.17 10.65 -1.60
N LEU A 100 11.54 9.51 -1.86
CA LEU A 100 10.84 9.22 -3.12
C LEU A 100 9.65 10.16 -3.34
N PHE A 101 8.75 10.26 -2.37
CA PHE A 101 7.49 11.00 -2.56
C PHE A 101 7.67 12.53 -2.49
N GLN A 102 8.77 13.01 -1.91
CA GLN A 102 9.18 14.42 -1.96
C GLN A 102 9.75 14.86 -3.32
N LEU A 103 10.05 13.94 -4.23
CA LEU A 103 10.49 14.31 -5.57
C LEU A 103 9.41 15.09 -6.32
N PRO A 104 9.79 16.05 -7.19
CA PRO A 104 8.85 16.66 -8.12
C PRO A 104 8.11 15.61 -8.94
N VAL A 105 6.85 15.87 -9.24
CA VAL A 105 5.99 14.93 -9.99
C VAL A 105 6.62 14.53 -11.32
N GLU A 106 7.27 15.45 -12.02
CA GLU A 106 7.91 15.22 -13.30
C GLU A 106 9.06 14.21 -13.18
N VAL A 107 9.72 14.15 -12.02
CA VAL A 107 10.75 13.15 -11.73
C VAL A 107 10.10 11.82 -11.39
N LYS A 108 9.06 11.79 -10.54
CA LYS A 108 8.32 10.57 -10.20
C LYS A 108 7.73 9.88 -11.44
N LEU A 109 7.21 10.67 -12.38
CA LEU A 109 6.65 10.20 -13.65
C LEU A 109 7.68 9.53 -14.57
N LYS A 110 8.99 9.75 -14.40
CA LYS A 110 10.03 8.98 -15.12
C LYS A 110 9.97 7.49 -14.79
N ALA A 111 9.47 7.15 -13.61
CA ALA A 111 9.25 5.78 -13.17
C ALA A 111 7.77 5.38 -13.24
N ALA A 112 6.93 6.07 -14.03
CA ALA A 112 5.52 5.74 -14.17
C ALA A 112 5.33 4.26 -14.57
N ARG A 113 4.41 3.59 -13.88
CA ARG A 113 4.06 2.20 -14.16
C ARG A 113 3.35 2.10 -15.51
N MET A 114 3.92 1.34 -16.44
CA MET A 114 3.31 1.01 -17.74
C MET A 114 2.09 0.11 -17.57
N ALA A 115 1.22 0.09 -18.58
CA ALA A 115 -0.07 -0.61 -18.48
C ALA A 115 0.04 -2.14 -18.27
N ASP A 116 1.11 -2.73 -18.77
CA ASP A 116 1.46 -4.15 -18.63
C ASP A 116 2.42 -4.43 -17.46
N ALA A 117 2.92 -3.39 -16.79
CA ALA A 117 3.89 -3.52 -15.71
C ALA A 117 3.25 -3.59 -14.32
N VAL A 118 3.93 -4.29 -13.39
CA VAL A 118 3.55 -4.32 -11.96
C VAL A 118 4.24 -3.21 -11.18
N SER A 119 5.51 -2.96 -11.49
CA SER A 119 6.39 -2.03 -10.78
C SER A 119 6.32 -0.62 -11.35
N GLY A 120 6.43 0.39 -10.50
CA GLY A 120 6.50 1.80 -10.87
C GLY A 120 5.57 2.71 -10.07
N TYR A 121 5.66 4.00 -10.38
CA TYR A 121 4.88 5.09 -9.82
C TYR A 121 3.46 5.16 -10.41
N GLY A 122 2.47 5.41 -9.56
CA GLY A 122 1.08 5.60 -9.95
C GLY A 122 0.11 5.19 -8.85
N LEU A 123 -1.18 5.15 -9.16
CA LEU A 123 -2.19 4.71 -8.20
C LEU A 123 -1.94 3.26 -7.75
N ALA A 124 -2.30 2.95 -6.50
CA ALA A 124 -2.26 1.58 -6.02
C ALA A 124 -3.11 0.67 -6.92
N ARG A 125 -2.63 -0.55 -7.22
CA ARG A 125 -3.34 -1.47 -8.14
C ARG A 125 -4.76 -1.77 -7.66
N VAL A 126 -4.96 -1.83 -6.34
CA VAL A 126 -6.27 -2.03 -5.71
C VAL A 126 -7.32 -1.00 -6.18
N ASN A 127 -6.87 0.18 -6.64
CA ASN A 127 -7.77 1.19 -7.17
C ASN A 127 -8.62 0.68 -8.35
N SER A 128 -8.16 -0.30 -9.14
CA SER A 128 -8.96 -0.85 -10.25
C SER A 128 -10.23 -1.58 -9.80
N PHE A 129 -10.34 -1.92 -8.51
CA PHE A 129 -11.52 -2.56 -7.94
C PHE A 129 -12.63 -1.56 -7.56
N PHE A 130 -12.38 -0.25 -7.68
CA PHE A 130 -13.32 0.78 -7.23
C PHE A 130 -13.78 1.70 -8.37
N ALA A 131 -15.01 2.20 -8.26
CA ALA A 131 -15.57 3.14 -9.21
C ALA A 131 -14.99 4.57 -9.07
N LYS A 132 -14.42 4.87 -7.90
CA LYS A 132 -13.79 6.15 -7.53
C LYS A 132 -12.31 5.94 -7.22
N PHE A 133 -11.51 6.98 -7.44
CA PHE A 133 -10.08 6.97 -7.14
C PHE A 133 -9.83 7.20 -5.64
N MET A 134 -8.80 6.53 -5.12
CA MET A 134 -8.29 6.78 -3.78
C MET A 134 -7.53 8.12 -3.73
N TRP A 135 -7.62 8.85 -2.62
CA TRP A 135 -6.82 10.06 -2.39
C TRP A 135 -5.38 9.69 -2.00
N SER A 136 -4.63 9.17 -2.96
CA SER A 136 -3.29 8.65 -2.72
C SER A 136 -2.45 8.63 -3.99
N GLU A 137 -1.16 8.83 -3.85
CA GLU A 137 -0.16 8.34 -4.80
C GLU A 137 0.50 7.07 -4.27
N GLY A 138 1.13 6.31 -5.15
CA GLY A 138 1.78 5.05 -4.80
C GLY A 138 3.01 4.74 -5.65
N PHE A 139 3.82 3.85 -5.14
CA PHE A 139 4.96 3.29 -5.85
C PHE A 139 5.02 1.80 -5.56
N THR A 140 4.84 0.98 -6.59
CA THR A 140 4.90 -0.48 -6.46
C THR A 140 6.29 -0.95 -6.85
N ILE A 141 6.89 -1.81 -6.04
CA ILE A 141 8.14 -2.50 -6.37
C ILE A 141 7.79 -3.96 -6.60
N SER A 142 8.22 -4.48 -7.74
CA SER A 142 8.10 -5.89 -8.10
C SER A 142 9.28 -6.25 -8.98
N GLY A 143 10.00 -7.32 -8.64
CA GLY A 143 11.30 -7.63 -9.21
C GLY A 143 12.37 -6.64 -8.77
N SER A 144 13.38 -6.40 -9.60
CA SER A 144 14.53 -5.56 -9.26
C SER A 144 14.12 -4.10 -8.94
N PRO A 145 14.38 -3.60 -7.72
CA PRO A 145 14.10 -2.19 -7.38
C PRO A 145 14.98 -1.20 -8.15
N ALA A 146 16.11 -1.68 -8.71
CA ALA A 146 17.11 -0.83 -9.35
C ALA A 146 16.60 -0.15 -10.63
N ASP A 147 15.70 -0.79 -11.38
CA ASP A 147 15.28 -0.30 -12.69
C ASP A 147 14.49 1.01 -12.58
N ASN A 148 13.57 1.09 -11.62
CA ASN A 148 12.85 2.32 -11.37
C ASN A 148 13.69 3.31 -10.55
N ALA A 149 14.50 2.84 -9.59
CA ALA A 149 15.36 3.72 -8.80
C ALA A 149 16.38 4.48 -9.68
N ARG A 150 16.93 3.85 -10.73
CA ARG A 150 17.82 4.51 -11.71
C ARG A 150 17.13 5.58 -12.53
N LYS A 151 15.82 5.45 -12.81
CA LYS A 151 15.05 6.49 -13.51
C LYS A 151 14.83 7.73 -12.63
N LEU A 152 14.68 7.52 -11.32
CA LEU A 152 14.48 8.58 -10.32
C LEU A 152 15.80 9.27 -9.92
N TRP A 153 16.83 8.48 -9.62
CA TRP A 153 18.14 8.95 -9.15
C TRP A 153 19.28 8.30 -9.96
N PRO A 154 19.55 8.75 -11.19
CA PRO A 154 20.53 8.09 -12.07
C PRO A 154 21.95 8.01 -11.49
N HIS A 155 22.28 8.87 -10.52
CA HIS A 155 23.61 8.99 -9.92
C HIS A 155 23.62 8.67 -8.41
N ASP A 156 22.46 8.37 -7.80
CA ASP A 156 22.32 8.24 -6.33
C ASP A 156 21.15 7.32 -5.92
N TYR A 157 21.02 6.18 -6.60
CA TYR A 157 19.97 5.19 -6.35
C TYR A 157 20.39 4.06 -5.39
N SER A 158 21.68 3.96 -5.06
CA SER A 158 22.25 2.80 -4.36
C SER A 158 21.67 2.61 -2.96
N GLN A 159 21.46 3.71 -2.22
CA GLN A 159 20.90 3.64 -0.87
C GLN A 159 19.44 3.14 -0.89
N PHE A 160 18.61 3.66 -1.80
CA PHE A 160 17.25 3.16 -1.99
C PHE A 160 17.26 1.68 -2.34
N TRP A 161 18.10 1.29 -3.30
CA TRP A 161 18.23 -0.11 -3.74
C TRP A 161 18.65 -1.05 -2.61
N HIS A 162 19.68 -0.68 -1.82
CA HIS A 162 20.15 -1.50 -0.70
C HIS A 162 19.06 -1.72 0.35
N VAL A 163 18.37 -0.66 0.76
CA VAL A 163 17.32 -0.73 1.79
C VAL A 163 16.17 -1.63 1.37
N ILE A 164 15.69 -1.48 0.12
CA ILE A 164 14.63 -2.34 -0.40
C ILE A 164 15.09 -3.79 -0.51
N MET A 165 16.32 -4.03 -0.98
CA MET A 165 16.85 -5.39 -1.10
C MET A 165 17.04 -6.07 0.25
N GLU A 166 17.53 -5.34 1.24
CA GLU A 166 17.68 -5.85 2.60
C GLU A 166 16.31 -6.22 3.19
N LEU A 167 15.28 -5.39 2.98
CA LEU A 167 13.91 -5.70 3.41
C LEU A 167 13.34 -6.93 2.70
N GLU A 168 13.48 -7.04 1.38
CA GLU A 168 12.98 -8.18 0.59
C GLU A 168 13.63 -9.50 1.03
N ASN A 169 14.93 -9.48 1.34
CA ASN A 169 15.66 -10.67 1.81
C ASN A 169 15.19 -11.18 3.19
N LEU A 170 14.53 -10.35 4.00
CA LEU A 170 13.97 -10.76 5.28
C LEU A 170 12.65 -11.54 5.15
N PHE A 171 11.96 -11.41 4.02
CA PHE A 171 10.67 -12.05 3.75
C PHE A 171 10.71 -12.82 2.42
N PRO A 172 11.46 -13.95 2.36
CA PRO A 172 11.47 -14.78 1.15
C PRO A 172 10.06 -15.34 0.93
N LEU A 173 9.41 -14.87 -0.14
CA LEU A 173 8.14 -15.39 -0.66
C LEU A 173 8.32 -16.73 -1.36
#